data_AF-A0A1F4U3M9-F1
#
_entry.id   AF-A0A1F4U3M9-F1
#
_cell.length_a   1.000
_cell.length_b   1.000
_cell.length_c   1.000
_cell.angle_alpha   90.00
_cell.angle_beta   90.00
_cell.angle_gamma   90.00
#
_symmetry.space_group_name_H-M   'P 1'
#
loop_
_entity.id
_entity.type
_entity.pdbx_description
1 polymer ?
#
loop_
_entity_poly.entity_id
_entity_poly.type
_entity_poly.pdbx_seq_one_letter_code
_entity_poly.pdbx_strand_id
1 'polypeptide(L)'
;MFIFTVFFIVVAIALQAISVAGVEKTVGKLKGMIRDENDLQYVKRTINMNMQLAILYIALSFLYIVALVIAIVNGASLGSAAINLLVFGIITWPVGIIGRSYEKKIKQLKIENNNAKIAARFLDYLTQWLEPRWQISDRDII
;
A
#
# COMPACT_ATOMS: atom_id res chain seq x y z
N MET A 1 7.92 -26.22 -2.06
CA MET A 1 7.67 -25.16 -1.06
C MET A 1 8.50 -23.90 -1.34
N PHE A 2 9.82 -24.01 -1.56
CA PHE A 2 10.66 -22.83 -1.83
C PHE A 2 10.24 -22.01 -3.06
N ILE A 3 9.97 -22.65 -4.21
CA ILE A 3 9.49 -21.98 -5.43
C ILE A 3 8.20 -21.19 -5.16
N PHE A 4 7.31 -21.76 -4.35
CA PHE A 4 6.05 -21.12 -3.97
C PHE A 4 6.30 -19.87 -3.12
N THR A 5 7.21 -19.94 -2.14
CA THR A 5 7.64 -18.77 -1.35
C THR A 5 8.22 -17.66 -2.23
N VAL A 6 9.11 -18.03 -3.16
CA VAL A 6 9.70 -17.09 -4.12
C VAL A 6 8.62 -16.40 -4.95
N PHE A 7 7.59 -17.14 -5.41
CA PHE A 7 6.47 -16.56 -6.13
C PHE A 7 5.75 -15.47 -5.30
N PHE A 8 5.41 -15.75 -4.04
CA PHE A 8 4.74 -14.77 -3.17
C PHE A 8 5.63 -13.55 -2.88
N ILE A 9 6.94 -13.74 -2.72
CA ILE A 9 7.91 -12.65 -2.57
C ILE A 9 7.93 -11.77 -3.82
N VAL A 10 8.01 -12.36 -5.01
CA VAL A 10 8.03 -11.60 -6.27
C VAL A 10 6.75 -10.81 -6.44
N VAL A 11 5.58 -11.41 -6.14
CA VAL A 11 4.30 -10.71 -6.19
C VAL A 11 4.27 -9.55 -5.19
N ALA A 12 4.72 -9.76 -3.95
CA ALA A 12 4.80 -8.70 -2.93
C ALA A 12 5.67 -7.52 -3.39
N ILE A 13 6.85 -7.81 -3.96
CA ILE A 13 7.75 -6.79 -4.50
C ILE A 13 7.09 -6.04 -5.66
N ALA A 14 6.42 -6.75 -6.57
CA ALA A 14 5.72 -6.13 -7.70
C ALA A 14 4.59 -5.20 -7.25
N LEU A 15 3.77 -5.61 -6.27
CA LEU A 15 2.72 -4.76 -5.70
C LEU A 15 3.30 -3.49 -5.08
N GLN A 16 4.42 -3.62 -4.34
CA GLN A 16 5.10 -2.47 -3.78
C GLN A 16 5.68 -1.54 -4.87
N ALA A 17 6.29 -2.10 -5.91
CA ALA A 17 6.83 -1.32 -7.02
C ALA A 17 5.73 -0.52 -7.72
N ILE A 18 4.55 -1.11 -7.94
CA ILE A 18 3.38 -0.41 -8.50
C ILE A 18 2.92 0.72 -7.57
N SER A 19 2.84 0.48 -6.27
CA SER A 19 2.49 1.49 -5.27
C SER A 19 3.46 2.68 -5.31
N VAL A 20 4.76 2.39 -5.28
CA VAL A 20 5.83 3.40 -5.32
C VAL A 20 5.78 4.21 -6.61
N ALA A 21 5.65 3.54 -7.76
CA ALA A 21 5.57 4.20 -9.05
C ALA A 21 4.35 5.13 -9.16
N GLY A 22 3.20 4.72 -8.62
CA GLY A 22 2.01 5.57 -8.58
C GLY A 22 2.20 6.80 -7.71
N VAL A 23 2.83 6.65 -6.54
CA VAL A 23 3.17 7.79 -5.67
C VAL A 23 4.14 8.75 -6.35
N GLU A 24 5.22 8.26 -6.94
CA GLU A 24 6.19 9.12 -7.64
C GLU A 24 5.58 9.87 -8.80
N LYS A 25 4.76 9.17 -9.61
CA LYS A 25 4.05 9.78 -10.73
C LYS A 25 3.15 10.92 -10.25
N THR A 26 2.41 10.73 -9.15
CA THR A 26 1.52 11.75 -8.60
C THR A 26 2.30 12.91 -8.00
N VAL A 27 3.29 12.65 -7.14
CA VAL A 27 4.11 13.71 -6.53
C VAL A 27 4.86 14.52 -7.60
N GLY A 28 5.41 13.85 -8.62
CA GLY A 28 6.08 14.48 -9.75
C GLY A 28 5.15 15.34 -10.60
N LYS A 29 3.94 14.85 -10.90
CA LYS A 29 2.91 15.61 -11.64
C LYS A 29 2.47 16.86 -10.88
N LEU A 30 2.29 16.74 -9.58
CA LEU A 30 1.86 17.82 -8.69
C LEU A 30 3.00 18.80 -8.36
N LYS A 31 4.26 18.49 -8.71
CA LYS A 31 5.45 19.26 -8.29
C LYS A 31 5.48 19.54 -6.79
N GLY A 32 4.95 18.60 -5.99
CA GLY A 32 4.84 18.73 -4.53
C GLY A 32 3.69 19.59 -4.00
N MET A 33 2.78 20.08 -4.85
CA MET A 33 1.68 20.97 -4.44
C MET A 33 0.32 20.59 -5.03
N ILE A 34 -0.74 20.75 -4.24
CA ILE A 34 -2.15 20.60 -4.64
C ILE A 34 -2.70 22.00 -4.92
N ARG A 35 -3.16 22.25 -6.14
CA ARG A 35 -3.57 23.59 -6.60
C ARG A 35 -5.08 23.70 -6.77
N ASP A 36 -5.69 22.64 -7.27
CA ASP A 36 -7.10 22.59 -7.61
C ASP A 36 -7.74 21.23 -7.25
N GLU A 37 -9.01 21.08 -7.60
CA GLU A 37 -9.75 19.84 -7.38
C GLU A 37 -9.24 18.67 -8.24
N ASN A 38 -8.69 18.93 -9.42
CA ASN A 38 -8.14 17.88 -10.27
C ASN A 38 -6.89 17.27 -9.63
N ASP A 39 -6.03 18.10 -9.05
CA ASP A 39 -4.86 17.67 -8.27
C ASP A 39 -5.27 16.79 -7.09
N LEU A 40 -6.34 17.18 -6.40
CA LEU A 40 -6.91 16.43 -5.30
C LEU A 40 -7.42 15.04 -5.76
N GLN A 41 -8.04 14.95 -6.95
CA GLN A 41 -8.45 13.67 -7.53
C GLN A 41 -7.25 12.76 -7.88
N TYR A 42 -6.11 13.31 -8.30
CA TYR A 42 -4.89 12.51 -8.50
C TYR A 42 -4.37 11.93 -7.18
N VAL A 43 -4.39 12.73 -6.11
CA VAL A 43 -4.04 12.27 -4.76
C VAL A 43 -5.00 11.16 -4.33
N LYS A 44 -6.31 11.37 -4.44
CA LYS A 44 -7.34 10.36 -4.12
C LYS A 44 -7.10 9.04 -4.85
N ARG A 45 -6.90 9.09 -6.17
CA ARG A 45 -6.66 7.89 -6.97
C ARG A 45 -5.42 7.13 -6.49
N THR A 46 -4.37 7.86 -6.12
CA THR A 46 -3.12 7.28 -5.61
C THR A 46 -3.33 6.63 -4.24
N ILE A 47 -4.04 7.30 -3.35
CA ILE A 47 -4.41 6.76 -2.03
C ILE A 47 -5.24 5.48 -2.22
N ASN A 48 -6.29 5.52 -3.04
CA ASN A 48 -7.16 4.36 -3.31
C ASN A 48 -6.38 3.18 -3.88
N MET A 49 -5.50 3.44 -4.84
CA MET A 49 -4.63 2.39 -5.40
C MET A 49 -3.78 1.76 -4.30
N ASN A 50 -3.15 2.57 -3.44
CA ASN A 50 -2.33 2.06 -2.34
C ASN A 50 -3.15 1.26 -1.31
N MET A 51 -4.36 1.71 -0.97
CA MET A 51 -5.27 0.98 -0.08
C MET A 51 -5.66 -0.39 -0.66
N GLN A 52 -6.02 -0.43 -1.95
CA GLN A 52 -6.37 -1.67 -2.64
C GLN A 52 -5.18 -2.64 -2.72
N LEU A 53 -3.99 -2.12 -3.04
CA LEU A 53 -2.76 -2.93 -3.07
C LEU A 53 -2.41 -3.47 -1.68
N ALA A 54 -2.61 -2.70 -0.61
CA ALA A 54 -2.39 -3.15 0.75
C ALA A 54 -3.37 -4.28 1.14
N ILE A 55 -4.65 -4.16 0.79
CA ILE A 55 -5.64 -5.22 1.04
C ILE A 55 -5.29 -6.48 0.24
N LEU A 56 -4.94 -6.34 -1.04
CA LEU A 56 -4.51 -7.46 -1.87
C LEU A 56 -3.27 -8.15 -1.29
N TYR A 57 -2.29 -7.38 -0.82
CA TYR A 57 -1.10 -7.90 -0.16
C TYR A 57 -1.42 -8.69 1.11
N ILE A 58 -2.33 -8.16 1.96
CA ILE A 58 -2.78 -8.86 3.18
C ILE A 58 -3.48 -10.18 2.81
N ALA A 59 -4.37 -10.16 1.81
CA ALA A 59 -5.07 -11.35 1.35
C ALA A 59 -4.10 -12.41 0.81
N LEU A 60 -3.10 -12.01 0.02
CA LEU A 60 -2.06 -12.92 -0.48
C LEU A 60 -1.19 -13.47 0.66
N SER A 61 -0.86 -12.64 1.65
CA SER A 61 -0.10 -13.09 2.83
C SER A 61 -0.87 -14.14 3.63
N PHE A 62 -2.18 -13.96 3.78
CA PHE A 62 -3.05 -14.95 4.41
C PHE A 62 -3.11 -16.26 3.60
N LEU A 63 -3.28 -16.16 2.28
CA LEU A 63 -3.26 -17.34 1.39
C LEU A 63 -1.92 -18.09 1.46
N TYR A 64 -0.80 -17.38 1.55
CA TYR A 64 0.51 -17.98 1.73
C TYR A 64 0.61 -18.77 3.05
N ILE A 65 0.13 -18.19 4.16
CA ILE A 65 0.08 -18.88 5.46
C ILE A 65 -0.78 -20.15 5.37
N VAL A 66 -1.98 -20.06 4.80
CA VAL A 66 -2.88 -21.21 4.61
C VAL A 66 -2.19 -22.31 3.80
N ALA A 67 -1.51 -21.95 2.70
CA ALA A 67 -0.79 -22.92 1.88
C ALA A 67 0.37 -23.59 2.62
N LEU A 68 1.08 -22.87 3.50
CA LEU A 68 2.10 -23.48 4.36
C LEU A 68 1.50 -24.45 5.37
N VAL A 69 0.36 -24.12 5.98
CA VAL A 69 -0.36 -25.03 6.89
C VAL A 69 -0.78 -26.30 6.15
N ILE A 70 -1.35 -26.18 4.95
CA ILE A 70 -1.70 -27.34 4.11
C ILE A 70 -0.47 -28.19 3.77
N ALA A 71 0.67 -27.55 3.46
CA ALA A 71 1.90 -28.27 3.19
C ALA A 71 2.37 -29.09 4.41
N ILE A 72 2.27 -28.54 5.63
CA ILE A 72 2.60 -29.25 6.86
C ILE A 72 1.66 -30.44 7.08
N VAL A 73 0.36 -30.26 6.90
CA VAL A 73 -0.64 -31.35 7.01
C VAL A 73 -0.37 -32.47 6.00
N ASN A 74 0.12 -32.13 4.82
CA ASN A 74 0.51 -33.09 3.78
C ASN A 74 1.92 -33.70 3.98
N GLY A 75 2.56 -33.50 5.14
CA GLY A 75 3.82 -34.15 5.50
C GLY A 75 5.08 -33.30 5.32
N ALA A 76 4.97 -32.00 4.97
CA ALA A 76 6.13 -31.12 5.00
C ALA A 76 6.60 -30.87 6.45
N SER A 77 7.92 -30.73 6.65
CA SER A 77 8.45 -30.50 7.99
C SER A 77 8.11 -29.09 8.49
N LEU A 78 7.74 -28.98 9.77
CA LEU A 78 7.47 -27.69 10.42
C LEU A 78 8.68 -26.74 10.32
N GLY A 79 9.89 -27.28 10.47
CA GLY A 79 11.13 -26.50 10.33
C GLY A 79 11.28 -25.87 8.94
N SER A 80 10.93 -26.60 7.87
CA SER A 80 10.95 -26.03 6.52
C SER A 80 9.93 -24.90 6.36
N ALA A 81 8.74 -25.03 6.95
CA ALA A 81 7.71 -23.99 6.87
C ALA A 81 8.13 -22.73 7.64
N ALA A 82 8.75 -22.90 8.82
CA ALA A 82 9.30 -21.80 9.60
C ALA A 82 10.40 -21.03 8.85
N ILE A 83 11.32 -21.73 8.17
CA ILE A 83 12.34 -21.09 7.33
C ILE A 83 11.69 -20.29 6.20
N ASN A 84 10.66 -20.84 5.54
CA ASN A 84 9.98 -20.14 4.45
C ASN A 84 9.20 -18.91 4.93
N LEU A 85 8.58 -18.96 6.11
CA LEU A 85 7.98 -17.78 6.76
C LEU A 85 9.04 -16.73 7.09
N LEU A 86 10.18 -17.15 7.63
CA LEU A 86 11.26 -16.25 8.00
C LEU A 86 11.85 -15.56 6.77
N VAL A 87 12.12 -16.30 5.69
CA VAL A 87 12.59 -15.72 4.41
C VAL A 87 11.57 -14.75 3.84
N PHE A 88 10.29 -15.12 3.82
CA PHE A 88 9.21 -14.22 3.38
C PHE A 88 9.18 -12.94 4.21
N GLY A 89 9.24 -13.04 5.54
CA GLY A 89 9.22 -11.90 6.45
C GLY A 89 10.44 -10.98 6.30
N ILE A 90 11.65 -11.54 6.23
CA ILE A 90 12.89 -10.76 6.06
C ILE A 90 12.87 -9.96 4.76
N ILE A 91 12.35 -10.54 3.66
CA ILE A 91 12.34 -9.85 2.37
C ILE A 91 11.21 -8.83 2.29
N THR A 92 10.03 -9.14 2.83
CA THR A 92 8.87 -8.24 2.79
C THR A 92 8.95 -7.08 3.78
N TRP A 93 9.74 -7.20 4.84
CA TRP A 93 9.87 -6.14 5.84
C TRP A 93 10.49 -4.84 5.29
N PRO A 94 11.66 -4.86 4.59
CA PRO A 94 12.20 -3.67 3.90
C PRO A 94 11.22 -3.06 2.90
N VAL A 95 10.47 -3.90 2.18
CA VAL A 95 9.44 -3.49 1.22
C VAL A 95 8.38 -2.61 1.91
N GLY A 96 7.92 -3.01 3.09
CA GLY A 96 6.99 -2.21 3.90
C GLY A 96 7.58 -0.89 4.42
N ILE A 97 8.85 -0.87 4.81
CA ILE A 97 9.54 0.36 5.26
C ILE A 97 9.65 1.37 4.11
N ILE A 98 10.02 0.89 2.92
CA ILE A 98 10.09 1.71 1.71
C ILE A 98 8.71 2.30 1.42
N GLY A 99 7.65 1.48 1.45
CA GLY A 99 6.27 1.95 1.25
C GLY A 99 5.89 3.12 2.14
N ARG A 100 6.15 3.03 3.45
CA ARG A 100 5.88 4.13 4.40
C ARG A 100 6.63 5.42 4.05
N SER A 101 7.85 5.30 3.53
CA SER A 101 8.65 6.46 3.12
C SER A 101 8.03 7.19 1.93
N TYR A 102 7.44 6.44 0.99
CA TYR A 102 6.71 7.00 -0.14
C TYR A 102 5.35 7.57 0.27
N GLU A 103 4.61 6.91 1.17
CA GLU A 103 3.37 7.48 1.72
C GLU A 103 3.59 8.84 2.36
N LYS A 104 4.73 9.00 3.06
CA LYS A 104 5.13 10.27 3.65
C LYS A 104 5.20 11.39 2.60
N LYS A 105 5.63 11.11 1.36
CA LYS A 105 5.68 12.09 0.28
C LYS A 105 4.28 12.63 -0.07
N ILE A 106 3.25 11.77 -0.09
CA ILE A 106 1.85 12.20 -0.30
C ILE A 106 1.36 13.02 0.91
N LYS A 107 1.61 12.54 2.13
CA LYS A 107 1.20 13.22 3.36
C LYS A 107 1.84 14.60 3.54
N GLN A 108 2.95 14.87 2.86
CA GLN A 108 3.71 16.13 2.91
C GLN A 108 3.40 17.09 1.75
N LEU A 109 2.47 16.76 0.86
CA LEU A 109 2.06 17.67 -0.20
C LEU A 109 1.51 18.97 0.40
N LYS A 110 1.98 20.10 -0.12
CA LYS A 110 1.51 21.44 0.29
C LYS A 110 0.29 21.82 -0.54
N ILE A 111 -0.54 22.71 -0.02
CA ILE A 111 -1.68 23.26 -0.77
C ILE A 111 -1.30 24.67 -1.19
N GLU A 112 -1.27 24.95 -2.49
CA GLU A 112 -0.73 26.20 -3.05
C GLU A 112 -1.64 27.40 -2.74
N ASN A 113 -2.93 27.15 -2.60
CA ASN A 113 -3.93 28.17 -2.34
C ASN A 113 -4.59 27.89 -0.99
N ASN A 114 -4.80 28.90 -0.14
CA ASN A 114 -5.53 28.80 1.14
C ASN A 114 -7.03 28.50 0.95
N ASN A 115 -7.39 27.74 -0.08
CA ASN A 115 -8.72 27.23 -0.28
C ASN A 115 -9.03 26.22 0.83
N ALA A 116 -9.70 26.72 1.87
CA ALA A 116 -10.09 25.95 3.04
C ALA A 116 -10.84 24.67 2.68
N LYS A 117 -11.59 24.66 1.56
CA LYS A 117 -12.33 23.49 1.09
C LYS A 117 -11.40 22.37 0.59
N ILE A 118 -10.38 22.71 -0.21
CA ILE A 118 -9.40 21.73 -0.70
C ILE A 118 -8.57 21.18 0.47
N ALA A 119 -8.19 22.05 1.42
CA ALA A 119 -7.48 21.65 2.63
C ALA A 119 -8.27 20.69 3.51
N ALA A 120 -9.56 21.00 3.74
CA ALA A 120 -10.44 20.12 4.50
C ALA A 120 -10.61 18.76 3.82
N ARG A 121 -10.81 18.72 2.48
CA ARG A 121 -10.92 17.47 1.73
C ARG A 121 -9.64 16.64 1.75
N PHE A 122 -8.48 17.28 1.58
CA PHE A 122 -7.21 16.58 1.66
C PHE A 122 -6.99 15.98 3.04
N LEU A 123 -7.31 16.73 4.11
CA LEU A 123 -7.23 16.24 5.48
C LEU A 123 -8.20 15.07 5.75
N ASP A 124 -9.43 15.14 5.23
CA ASP A 124 -10.37 14.00 5.31
C ASP A 124 -9.81 12.80 4.55
N TYR A 125 -9.26 12.95 3.34
CA TYR A 125 -8.62 11.84 2.63
C TYR A 125 -7.48 11.20 3.43
N LEU A 126 -6.63 11.99 4.08
CA LEU A 126 -5.56 11.47 4.93
C LEU A 126 -6.11 10.74 6.16
N THR A 127 -7.16 11.26 6.78
CA THR A 127 -7.86 10.61 7.89
C THR A 127 -8.47 9.29 7.42
N GLN A 128 -9.08 9.30 6.23
CA GLN A 128 -9.68 8.12 5.64
C GLN A 128 -8.65 7.02 5.35
N TRP A 129 -7.48 7.41 4.89
CA TRP A 129 -6.40 6.49 4.58
C TRP A 129 -5.89 5.72 5.81
N LEU A 130 -6.09 6.24 7.03
CA LEU A 130 -5.71 5.54 8.26
C LEU A 130 -6.69 4.44 8.68
N GLU A 131 -7.91 4.43 8.13
CA GLU A 131 -8.92 3.44 8.47
C GLU A 131 -8.87 2.22 7.52
N PRO A 132 -9.22 1.01 8.01
CA PRO A 132 -9.24 -0.20 7.19
C PRO A 132 -10.44 -0.19 6.23
N ARG A 133 -10.24 0.38 5.04
CA ARG A 133 -11.26 0.48 3.98
C ARG A 133 -10.67 0.23 2.59
N TRP A 134 -11.54 -0.14 1.65
CA TRP A 134 -11.17 -0.40 0.26
C TRP A 134 -10.75 0.86 -0.51
N GLN A 135 -11.42 1.98 -0.24
CA GLN A 135 -11.20 3.25 -0.91
C GLN A 135 -11.73 4.40 -0.06
N ILE A 136 -11.25 5.61 -0.34
CA ILE A 136 -11.78 6.85 0.21
C ILE A 136 -13.03 7.28 -0.55
N SER A 137 -14.04 7.76 0.20
CA SER A 137 -15.25 8.35 -0.37
C SER A 137 -15.15 9.88 -0.36
N ASP A 138 -15.81 10.53 -1.32
CA ASP A 138 -16.02 11.98 -1.20
C ASP A 138 -17.17 12.17 -0.21
N ARG A 139 -16.86 12.72 0.96
CA ARG A 139 -17.86 13.15 1.92
C ARG A 139 -18.15 14.63 1.72
N ASP A 140 -19.41 15.03 1.87
CA ASP A 140 -19.76 16.44 1.93
C ASP A 140 -19.25 16.99 3.25
N ILE A 141 -18.11 17.69 3.17
CA ILE A 141 -17.56 18.44 4.29
C ILE A 141 -18.32 19.77 4.31
N ILE A 142 -19.28 19.86 5.24
CA ILE A 142 -20.12 21.05 5.50
C ILE A 142 -19.25 22.14 6.14
#